data_AF-A0A645HBX6-F1
#
_entry.id   AF-A0A645HBX6-F1
#
_cell.length_a   1.000
_cell.length_b   1.000
_cell.length_c   1.000
_cell.angle_alpha   90.00
_cell.angle_beta   90.00
_cell.angle_gamma   90.00
#
_symmetry.space_group_name_H-M   'P 1'
#
loop_
_entity.id
_entity.type
_entity.pdbx_description
1 polymer ?
#
loop_
_entity_poly.entity_id
_entity_poly.type
_entity_poly.pdbx_seq_one_letter_code
_entity_poly.pdbx_strand_id
1 'polypeptide(L)'
;MQKTTDAGYLNVSSSELTALDLLAYVNKIGINRAVTVLEELAQAMKAAVLSKTAKRYPNTPVIQRLGYILDKTLGIEKLSDPLLKILNERNVSPVLLVTQKEKQGELDKTWKIIKNIEIESDL
;
A
#
# COMPACT_ATOMS: atom_id res chain seq x y z
N MET A 1 4.79 16.19 -22.04
CA MET A 1 5.50 15.28 -22.97
C MET A 1 4.85 13.91 -22.82
N GLN A 2 4.18 13.42 -23.86
CA GLN A 2 3.54 12.08 -23.88
C GLN A 2 4.47 11.12 -24.63
N LYS A 3 4.75 9.96 -24.03
CA LYS A 3 5.44 8.85 -24.69
C LYS A 3 4.39 7.85 -25.17
N THR A 4 4.43 7.52 -26.46
CA THR A 4 3.55 6.53 -27.12
C THR A 4 4.31 5.23 -27.36
N THR A 5 3.70 4.09 -27.05
CA THR A 5 4.15 2.76 -27.49
C THR A 5 2.96 1.92 -27.95
N ASP A 6 3.23 1.05 -28.92
CA ASP A 6 2.31 0.41 -29.86
C ASP A 6 1.56 -0.82 -29.30
N ALA A 7 1.08 -0.72 -28.07
CA ALA A 7 0.18 -1.70 -27.46
C ALA A 7 -0.95 -0.89 -26.81
N GLY A 8 -2.17 -1.05 -27.31
CA GLY A 8 -3.33 -0.19 -27.06
C GLY A 8 -3.42 0.34 -25.62
N TYR A 9 -3.61 1.66 -25.48
CA TYR A 9 -3.83 2.40 -24.23
C TYR A 9 -3.35 1.67 -22.97
N LEU A 10 -2.02 1.53 -22.80
CA LEU A 10 -1.48 1.43 -21.45
C LEU A 10 -1.85 2.76 -20.78
N ASN A 11 -2.94 2.76 -19.99
CA ASN A 11 -3.09 3.72 -18.90
C ASN A 11 -1.74 3.73 -18.20
N VAL A 12 -1.01 4.83 -18.28
CA VAL A 12 0.28 4.97 -17.61
C VAL A 12 -0.05 4.91 -16.12
N SER A 13 -0.03 3.69 -15.54
CA SER A 13 -0.40 3.47 -14.15
C SER A 13 0.46 4.39 -13.31
N SER A 14 -0.18 5.28 -12.55
CA SER A 14 0.56 6.19 -11.70
C SER A 14 1.28 5.39 -10.62
N SER A 15 2.40 5.90 -10.10
CA SER A 15 3.15 5.24 -9.02
C SER A 15 2.26 4.83 -7.84
N GLU A 16 1.20 5.59 -7.58
CA GLU A 16 0.21 5.32 -6.55
C GLU A 16 -0.72 4.15 -6.88
N LEU A 17 -1.16 4.02 -8.14
CA LEU A 17 -1.96 2.88 -8.57
C LEU A 17 -1.10 1.61 -8.58
N THR A 18 0.13 1.71 -9.09
CA THR A 18 1.11 0.62 -9.07
C THR A 18 1.42 0.16 -7.64
N ALA A 19 1.55 1.08 -6.67
CA ALA A 19 1.74 0.73 -5.26
C ALA A 19 0.55 -0.04 -4.66
N LEU A 20 -0.68 0.36 -4.99
CA LEU A 20 -1.88 -0.36 -4.56
C LEU A 20 -1.94 -1.76 -5.20
N ASP A 21 -1.68 -1.86 -6.50
CA ASP A 21 -1.70 -3.15 -7.20
C ASP A 21 -0.57 -4.08 -6.72
N LEU A 22 0.62 -3.54 -6.44
CA LEU A 22 1.72 -4.28 -5.83
C LEU A 22 1.27 -4.97 -4.53
N LEU A 23 0.54 -4.24 -3.68
CA LEU A 23 0.03 -4.78 -2.43
C LEU A 23 -1.21 -5.67 -2.58
N ALA A 24 -1.98 -5.50 -3.65
CA ALA A 24 -3.03 -6.45 -4.01
C ALA A 24 -2.45 -7.84 -4.35
N TYR A 25 -1.23 -7.87 -4.91
CA TYR A 25 -0.51 -9.11 -5.26
C TYR A 25 0.69 -9.41 -4.36
N VAL A 26 0.79 -8.80 -3.18
CA VAL A 26 1.92 -8.97 -2.24
C VAL A 26 2.21 -10.43 -1.92
N ASN A 27 1.17 -11.27 -1.89
CA ASN A 27 1.29 -12.70 -1.63
C ASN A 27 2.06 -13.48 -2.71
N LYS A 28 2.12 -12.96 -3.94
CA LYS A 28 2.88 -13.58 -5.05
C LYS A 28 4.33 -13.10 -5.09
N ILE A 29 4.56 -11.86 -4.65
CA ILE A 29 5.86 -11.17 -4.78
C ILE A 29 6.71 -11.37 -3.51
N GLY A 30 6.05 -11.51 -2.36
CA GLY A 30 6.66 -11.47 -1.04
C GLY A 30 6.66 -10.05 -0.49
N ILE A 31 6.41 -9.92 0.82
CA ILE A 31 6.28 -8.64 1.50
C ILE A 31 7.58 -7.83 1.49
N ASN A 32 8.74 -8.44 1.78
CA ASN A 32 10.02 -7.73 1.84
C ASN A 32 10.36 -7.08 0.49
N ARG A 33 10.22 -7.84 -0.61
CA ARG A 33 10.39 -7.31 -1.97
C ARG A 33 9.39 -6.21 -2.30
N ALA A 34 8.12 -6.37 -1.89
CA ALA A 34 7.11 -5.34 -2.10
C ALA A 34 7.44 -4.06 -1.34
N VAL A 35 8.00 -4.14 -0.12
CA VAL A 35 8.43 -2.99 0.67
C VAL A 35 9.58 -2.25 -0.02
N THR A 36 10.61 -2.97 -0.49
CA THR A 36 11.74 -2.35 -1.24
C THR A 36 11.26 -1.61 -2.48
N VAL A 37 10.41 -2.25 -3.31
CA VAL A 37 9.86 -1.59 -4.51
C VAL A 37 8.96 -0.41 -4.12
N LEU A 38 8.20 -0.54 -3.03
CA LEU A 38 7.35 0.53 -2.55
C LEU A 38 8.15 1.75 -2.08
N GLU A 39 9.31 1.54 -1.46
CA GLU A 39 10.23 2.61 -1.06
C GLU A 39 10.69 3.45 -2.26
N GLU A 40 11.07 2.81 -3.36
CA GLU A 40 11.43 3.48 -4.62
C GLU A 40 10.23 4.24 -5.19
N LEU A 41 9.06 3.60 -5.24
CA LEU A 41 7.83 4.23 -5.74
C LEU A 41 7.42 5.44 -4.89
N ALA A 42 7.58 5.36 -3.57
CA ALA A 42 7.21 6.40 -2.63
C ALA A 42 7.95 7.73 -2.88
N GLN A 43 9.14 7.68 -3.47
CA GLN A 43 9.90 8.88 -3.87
C GLN A 43 9.24 9.61 -5.04
N ALA A 44 8.57 8.89 -5.95
CA ALA A 44 7.85 9.46 -7.10
C ALA A 44 6.38 9.78 -6.79
N MET A 45 5.83 9.22 -5.71
CA MET A 45 4.41 9.37 -5.34
C MET A 45 4.07 10.77 -4.84
N LYS A 46 2.87 11.22 -5.21
CA LYS A 46 2.29 12.48 -4.74
C LYS A 46 1.09 12.19 -3.85
N ALA A 47 1.12 12.71 -2.62
CA ALA A 47 0.07 12.52 -1.61
C ALA A 47 -1.35 12.82 -2.14
N ALA A 48 -1.51 13.90 -2.92
CA ALA A 48 -2.80 14.28 -3.52
C ALA A 48 -3.30 13.25 -4.56
N VAL A 49 -2.39 12.71 -5.38
CA VAL A 49 -2.72 11.67 -6.36
C VAL A 49 -3.06 10.37 -5.62
N LEU A 50 -2.27 10.02 -4.60
CA LEU A 50 -2.47 8.82 -3.78
C LEU A 50 -3.83 8.82 -3.12
N SER A 51 -4.20 9.94 -2.50
CA SER A 51 -5.51 10.11 -1.87
C SER A 51 -6.64 9.92 -2.89
N LYS A 52 -6.54 10.55 -4.07
CA LYS A 52 -7.55 10.43 -5.13
C LYS A 52 -7.67 8.99 -5.66
N THR A 53 -6.54 8.32 -5.87
CA THR A 53 -6.49 6.94 -6.36
C THR A 53 -7.04 5.98 -5.31
N ALA A 54 -6.60 6.08 -4.06
CA ALA A 54 -7.08 5.25 -2.95
C ALA A 54 -8.59 5.43 -2.70
N LYS A 55 -9.13 6.66 -2.80
CA LYS A 55 -10.58 6.91 -2.68
C LYS A 55 -11.40 6.12 -3.70
N ARG A 56 -10.86 5.90 -4.91
CA ARG A 56 -11.51 5.14 -5.98
C ARG A 56 -11.17 3.65 -5.98
N TYR A 57 -10.18 3.24 -5.18
CA TYR A 57 -9.77 1.85 -5.11
C TYR A 57 -10.78 1.04 -4.26
N PRO A 58 -11.34 -0.06 -4.80
CA PRO A 58 -12.41 -0.80 -4.12
C PRO A 58 -11.90 -1.62 -2.94
N ASN A 59 -10.62 -2.02 -2.95
CA ASN A 59 -10.06 -2.93 -1.96
C ASN A 59 -9.51 -2.16 -0.75
N THR A 60 -10.37 -1.90 0.24
CA THR A 60 -9.98 -1.25 1.50
C THR A 60 -8.84 -1.97 2.25
N PRO A 61 -8.80 -3.32 2.34
CA PRO A 61 -7.65 -4.02 2.92
C PRO A 61 -6.29 -3.66 2.29
N VAL A 62 -6.24 -3.42 0.99
CA VAL A 62 -5.00 -3.00 0.30
C VAL A 62 -4.59 -1.59 0.74
N ILE A 63 -5.55 -0.68 0.90
CA ILE A 63 -5.29 0.67 1.42
C ILE A 63 -4.76 0.62 2.85
N GLN A 64 -5.32 -0.26 3.71
CA GLN A 64 -4.83 -0.48 5.07
C GLN A 64 -3.38 -0.95 5.10
N ARG A 65 -3.04 -1.95 4.27
CA ARG A 65 -1.65 -2.45 4.16
C ARG A 65 -0.71 -1.38 3.64
N LEU A 66 -1.12 -0.63 2.62
CA LEU A 66 -0.30 0.44 2.04
C LEU A 66 0.02 1.51 3.08
N GLY A 67 -1.00 1.98 3.78
CA GLY A 67 -0.81 2.99 4.80
C GLY A 67 0.02 2.51 5.99
N TYR A 68 -0.19 1.26 6.43
CA TYR A 68 0.64 0.66 7.47
C TYR A 68 2.11 0.58 7.07
N ILE A 69 2.42 0.12 5.85
CA ILE A 69 3.81 0.01 5.39
C ILE A 69 4.43 1.41 5.25
N LEU A 70 3.71 2.38 4.66
CA LEU A 70 4.21 3.74 4.51
C LEU A 70 4.48 4.41 5.87
N ASP A 71 3.61 4.23 6.87
CA ASP A 71 3.77 4.80 8.22
C ASP A 71 4.79 4.01 9.05
N LYS A 72 4.50 2.74 9.35
CA LYS A 72 5.23 1.94 10.35
C LYS A 72 6.51 1.30 9.83
N THR A 73 6.63 1.11 8.52
CA THR A 73 7.82 0.47 7.94
C THR A 73 8.75 1.50 7.30
N LEU A 74 8.20 2.43 6.51
CA LEU A 74 8.99 3.41 5.75
C LEU A 74 9.07 4.80 6.42
N GLY A 75 8.22 5.09 7.42
CA GLY A 75 8.23 6.39 8.11
C GLY A 75 7.79 7.59 7.25
N ILE A 76 7.01 7.36 6.19
CA ILE A 76 6.59 8.35 5.19
C ILE A 76 5.17 8.87 5.51
N GLU A 77 5.05 9.63 6.60
CA GLU A 77 3.77 10.18 7.09
C GLU A 77 3.03 11.01 6.03
N LYS A 78 3.77 11.77 5.21
CA LYS A 78 3.20 12.59 4.11
C LYS A 78 2.34 11.78 3.14
N LEU A 79 2.61 10.48 2.98
CA LEU A 79 1.85 9.58 2.11
C LEU A 79 0.85 8.73 2.88
N SER A 80 1.11 8.40 4.14
CA SER A 80 0.20 7.59 4.96
C SER A 80 -0.97 8.41 5.51
N ASP A 81 -0.78 9.64 5.96
CA ASP A 81 -1.84 10.49 6.54
C ASP A 81 -3.10 10.63 5.65
N PRO A 82 -2.98 10.88 4.33
CA PRO A 82 -4.15 10.93 3.46
C PRO A 82 -4.89 9.60 3.37
N LEU A 83 -4.18 8.46 3.48
CA LEU A 83 -4.79 7.14 3.49
C LEU A 83 -5.55 6.89 4.78
N LEU A 84 -4.99 7.28 5.93
CA LEU A 84 -5.66 7.15 7.22
C LEU A 84 -6.99 7.94 7.25
N LYS A 85 -6.99 9.16 6.70
CA LYS A 85 -8.22 9.96 6.54
C LYS A 85 -9.29 9.23 5.73
N ILE A 86 -8.90 8.58 4.62
CA ILE A 86 -9.82 7.78 3.80
C ILE A 86 -10.36 6.58 4.57
N LEU A 87 -9.51 5.92 5.36
CA LEU A 87 -9.91 4.76 6.16
C LEU A 87 -10.88 5.16 7.29
N ASN A 88 -10.75 6.35 7.86
CA ASN A 88 -11.70 6.88 8.85
C ASN A 88 -13.08 7.19 8.24
N GLU A 89 -13.14 7.49 6.93
CA GLU A 89 -14.39 7.65 6.19
C GLU A 89 -15.03 6.30 5.79
N ARG A 90 -14.32 5.18 5.99
CA ARG A 90 -14.74 3.82 5.59
C ARG A 90 -15.00 2.93 6.80
N ASN A 91 -15.89 1.96 6.65
CA ASN A 91 -16.01 0.87 7.61
C ASN A 91 -14.82 -0.11 7.43
N VAL A 92 -13.81 0.06 8.28
CA VAL A 92 -12.57 -0.74 8.26
C VAL A 92 -12.59 -1.85 9.31
N SER A 93 -12.30 -3.07 8.87
CA SER A 93 -12.13 -4.25 9.71
C SER A 93 -10.64 -4.60 9.85
N PRO A 94 -10.25 -5.30 10.94
CA PRO A 94 -8.89 -5.83 11.06
C PRO A 94 -8.52 -6.75 9.89
N VAL A 95 -7.35 -6.53 9.28
CA VAL A 95 -6.85 -7.39 8.19
C VAL A 95 -5.41 -7.84 8.46
N LEU A 96 -5.05 -9.02 7.96
CA LEU A 96 -3.69 -9.54 8.05
C LEU A 96 -2.75 -8.73 7.13
N LEU A 97 -1.55 -8.44 7.63
CA LEU A 97 -0.48 -7.85 6.83
C LEU A 97 -0.09 -8.78 5.66
N VAL A 98 0.08 -10.08 5.92
CA VAL A 98 0.28 -11.11 4.89
C VAL A 98 -0.76 -12.22 5.04
N THR A 99 -1.55 -12.49 3.99
CA THR A 99 -2.71 -13.40 4.15
C THR A 99 -2.35 -14.89 4.14
N GLN A 100 -1.15 -15.27 3.72
CA GLN A 100 -0.72 -16.68 3.59
C GLN A 100 -0.01 -17.24 4.84
N LYS A 101 0.19 -16.41 5.88
CA LYS A 101 0.92 -16.79 7.10
C LYS A 101 -0.04 -16.98 8.27
N GLU A 102 0.49 -17.43 9.40
CA GLU A 102 -0.29 -17.65 10.61
C GLU A 102 -1.10 -16.40 10.99
N LYS A 103 -2.26 -16.60 11.62
CA LYS A 103 -3.18 -15.52 12.00
C LYS A 103 -2.83 -14.87 13.35
N GLN A 104 -1.73 -15.28 13.97
CA GLN A 104 -1.26 -14.72 15.23
C GLN A 104 -0.37 -13.51 14.95
N GLY A 105 -0.65 -12.42 15.65
CA GLY A 105 0.06 -11.16 15.47
C GLY A 105 -0.57 -10.06 16.30
N GLU A 106 0.22 -9.04 16.62
CA GLU A 106 -0.29 -7.87 17.34
C GLU A 106 -1.11 -6.99 16.38
N LEU A 107 -2.28 -6.54 16.85
CA LEU A 107 -3.13 -5.62 16.10
C LEU A 107 -2.61 -4.18 16.23
N ASP A 108 -2.16 -3.62 15.12
CA ASP A 108 -2.02 -2.17 14.98
C ASP A 108 -3.42 -1.54 14.95
N LYS A 109 -3.74 -0.75 15.99
CA LYS A 109 -5.07 -0.13 16.16
C LYS A 109 -5.30 1.03 15.18
N THR A 110 -4.23 1.67 14.70
CA THR A 110 -4.28 2.83 13.80
C THR A 110 -4.74 2.39 12.41
N TRP A 111 -4.09 1.35 11.87
CA TRP A 111 -4.35 0.83 10.54
C TRP A 111 -5.30 -0.37 10.53
N LYS A 112 -5.64 -0.89 11.71
CA LYS A 112 -6.38 -2.16 11.90
C LYS A 112 -5.67 -3.29 11.15
N ILE A 113 -4.36 -3.39 11.31
CA ILE A 113 -3.53 -4.41 10.68
C ILE A 113 -3.00 -5.37 11.72
N ILE A 114 -3.23 -6.67 11.53
CA ILE A 114 -2.64 -7.72 12.35
C ILE A 114 -1.24 -7.99 11.81
N LYS A 115 -0.23 -7.61 12.59
CA LYS A 115 1.20 -7.80 12.31
C LYS A 115 1.56 -9.26 12.48
N ASN A 116 1.24 -10.06 11.47
CA ASN A 116 1.39 -11.51 11.53
C ASN A 116 2.73 -12.03 11.02
N ILE A 117 3.59 -11.11 10.58
CA ILE A 117 4.98 -11.34 10.25
C ILE A 117 5.79 -10.12 10.68
N GLU A 118 7.06 -10.35 10.98
CA GLU A 118 8.04 -9.27 11.07
C GLU A 118 8.53 -8.95 9.65
N ILE A 119 8.52 -7.66 9.29
CA ILE A 119 9.11 -7.22 8.03
C ILE A 119 10.60 -7.09 8.31
N GLU A 120 11.38 -8.08 7.88
CA GLU A 120 12.83 -7.97 7.80
C GLU A 120 13.14 -7.02 6.64
N SER A 121 13.20 -5.73 6.95
CA SER A 121 13.84 -4.77 6.06
C SER A 121 15.33 -5.01 6.17
N ASP A 122 15.99 -5.38 5.08
CA ASP A 122 17.44 -5.66 4.98
C ASP A 122 18.29 -4.37 5.09
N LEU A 123 17.84 -3.39 5.87
CA LEU A 123 18.48 -2.09 6.08
C LEU A 123 19.22 -2.04 7.42
#